data_AF-A0A662F5T6-F1
#
_entry.id   AF-A0A662F5T6-F1
#
_cell.length_a   1.000
_cell.length_b   1.000
_cell.length_c   1.000
_cell.angle_alpha   90.00
_cell.angle_beta   90.00
_cell.angle_gamma   90.00
#
_symmetry.space_group_name_H-M   'P 1'
#
loop_
_entity.id
_entity.type
_entity.pdbx_description
1 polymer ?
#
loop_
_entity_poly.entity_id
_entity_poly.type
_entity_poly.pdbx_seq_one_letter_code
_entity_poly.pdbx_strand_id
1 'polypeptide(L)'
;MTIRNVSLFTLLLLVVMISLGSAAEDSSCPREQVQPVTGGWAVLTWIPSEAAPDKGIVVQLIYPETPRYPAGAPAVVAVPGADTTGSVTLRKGPIDPWIEQGLVRVLFAFPGGGDGATRSGGTYDHRGLASLAAVRDVVRFLRGELPDHNGCTITDLIPYPIIQVGLVGSSNGGNTAVVAMGLFGKKMEVDWYVGWENPAGVQFTTVDIGSRNKPNPAYIPGSCRLTADGAVCDVDYSNLRWDPSASPMGWGPQRSWEKGVLYFDLNGNGTYDDADYTLGAYIGEFAGMEKRVYSTAVLEAAVARGLIDPWPEDVATLDEARSYWEIRDMSRY
;
A
#
# COMPACT_ATOMS: atom_id res chain seq x y z
N MET A 1 8.49 -91.99 -35.90
CA MET A 1 9.79 -92.65 -36.08
C MET A 1 10.82 -91.53 -36.25
N THR A 2 11.74 -91.39 -35.30
CA THR A 2 13.11 -90.80 -35.41
C THR A 2 13.25 -89.37 -36.00
N ILE A 3 13.44 -88.30 -35.20
CA ILE A 3 14.65 -87.80 -34.49
C ILE A 3 15.60 -86.93 -35.36
N ARG A 4 15.98 -85.76 -34.77
CA ARG A 4 17.17 -84.87 -34.94
C ARG A 4 17.11 -83.80 -36.05
N ASN A 5 17.11 -82.50 -35.71
CA ASN A 5 18.20 -81.58 -35.25
C ASN A 5 18.42 -80.54 -36.39
N VAL A 6 18.82 -79.28 -36.26
CA VAL A 6 19.26 -78.35 -35.20
C VAL A 6 19.40 -76.97 -35.89
N SER A 7 19.14 -75.87 -35.16
CA SER A 7 19.58 -74.47 -35.41
C SER A 7 19.13 -73.75 -36.71
N LEU A 8 18.76 -72.47 -36.70
CA LEU A 8 19.50 -71.34 -36.13
C LEU A 8 18.56 -70.14 -35.91
N PHE A 9 18.78 -69.47 -34.77
CA PHE A 9 18.24 -68.17 -34.37
C PHE A 9 18.40 -67.07 -35.43
N THR A 10 17.44 -66.13 -35.52
CA THR A 10 17.64 -64.69 -35.26
C THR A 10 16.27 -64.00 -35.23
N LEU A 11 15.75 -63.65 -34.04
CA LEU A 11 14.68 -62.68 -33.88
C LEU A 11 15.27 -61.50 -33.09
N LEU A 12 15.47 -60.38 -33.78
CA LEU A 12 16.00 -59.14 -33.22
C LEU A 12 14.88 -58.45 -32.44
N LEU A 13 14.83 -58.64 -31.12
CA LEU A 13 13.97 -57.84 -30.24
C LEU A 13 14.73 -56.57 -29.86
N LEU A 14 14.37 -55.45 -30.47
CA LEU A 14 14.85 -54.13 -30.11
C LEU A 14 14.09 -53.70 -28.84
N VAL A 15 14.65 -53.99 -27.66
CA VAL A 15 14.18 -53.40 -26.40
C VAL A 15 14.77 -52.01 -26.30
N VAL A 16 13.99 -51.00 -26.68
CA VAL A 16 14.30 -49.60 -26.37
C VAL A 16 13.97 -49.41 -24.89
N MET A 17 14.99 -49.51 -24.03
CA MET A 17 14.89 -48.94 -22.69
C MET A 17 14.86 -47.42 -22.83
N ILE A 18 13.65 -46.86 -22.83
CA ILE A 18 13.47 -45.43 -22.57
C ILE A 18 13.80 -45.24 -21.09
N SER A 19 15.04 -44.87 -20.82
CA SER A 19 15.41 -44.25 -19.57
C SER A 19 14.61 -42.95 -19.46
N LEU A 20 13.50 -42.98 -18.73
CA LEU A 20 12.91 -41.78 -18.14
C LEU A 20 13.92 -41.27 -17.12
N GLY A 21 14.96 -40.62 -17.61
CA GLY A 21 15.70 -39.67 -16.80
C GLY A 21 14.70 -38.58 -16.46
N SER A 22 14.21 -38.60 -15.23
CA SER A 22 13.65 -37.39 -14.62
C SER A 22 14.76 -36.36 -14.66
N ALA A 23 14.77 -35.53 -15.70
CA ALA A 23 15.42 -34.24 -15.63
C ALA A 23 14.79 -33.58 -14.41
N ALA A 24 15.60 -33.39 -13.37
CA ALA A 24 15.27 -32.42 -12.35
C ALA A 24 14.93 -31.14 -13.12
N GLU A 25 13.73 -30.61 -12.94
CA GLU A 25 13.41 -29.26 -13.38
C GLU A 25 14.50 -28.37 -12.76
N ASP A 26 15.39 -27.85 -13.61
CA ASP A 26 16.32 -26.79 -13.23
C ASP A 26 15.48 -25.73 -12.52
N SER A 27 15.82 -25.42 -11.27
CA SER A 27 15.08 -24.47 -10.45
C SER A 27 14.93 -23.16 -11.23
N SER A 28 13.70 -22.87 -11.66
CA SER A 28 13.34 -21.75 -12.54
C SER A 28 13.46 -20.38 -11.89
N CYS A 29 14.12 -20.29 -10.74
CA CYS A 29 14.28 -19.08 -9.94
C CYS A 29 15.51 -18.30 -10.40
N PRO A 30 15.33 -17.24 -11.21
CA PRO A 30 16.45 -16.56 -11.81
C PRO A 30 17.16 -15.70 -10.76
N ARG A 31 18.24 -16.24 -10.20
CA ARG A 31 19.20 -15.46 -9.39
C ARG A 31 19.87 -14.33 -10.17
N GLU A 32 19.68 -14.27 -11.49
CA GLU A 32 20.12 -13.18 -12.36
C GLU A 32 19.49 -11.82 -12.01
N GLN A 33 18.37 -11.81 -11.28
CA GLN A 33 17.74 -10.58 -10.78
C GLN A 33 18.38 -10.06 -9.48
N VAL A 34 19.39 -10.75 -8.97
CA VAL A 34 20.15 -10.34 -7.80
C VAL A 34 21.25 -9.37 -8.23
N GLN A 35 21.27 -8.18 -7.65
CA GLN A 35 22.30 -7.17 -7.88
C GLN A 35 22.95 -6.73 -6.56
N PRO A 36 24.25 -6.41 -6.55
CA PRO A 36 24.92 -5.91 -5.36
C PRO A 36 24.43 -4.50 -5.01
N VAL A 37 24.32 -4.21 -3.70
CA VAL A 37 24.09 -2.88 -3.13
C VAL A 37 25.10 -2.61 -2.02
N THR A 38 25.22 -1.35 -1.58
CA THR A 38 26.08 -1.02 -0.43
C THR A 38 25.64 -1.81 0.80
N GLY A 39 26.45 -2.77 1.26
CA GLY A 39 26.19 -3.57 2.47
C GLY A 39 25.42 -4.88 2.26
N GLY A 40 25.11 -5.27 1.02
CA GLY A 40 24.41 -6.52 0.75
C GLY A 40 23.96 -6.69 -0.69
N TRP A 41 22.77 -7.25 -0.86
CA TRP A 41 22.23 -7.64 -2.15
C TRP A 41 20.78 -7.16 -2.27
N ALA A 42 20.31 -7.05 -3.50
CA ALA A 42 18.93 -6.72 -3.78
C ALA A 42 18.39 -7.61 -4.90
N VAL A 43 17.17 -8.13 -4.72
CA VAL A 43 16.46 -8.92 -5.74
C VAL A 43 15.07 -8.35 -5.97
N LEU A 44 14.72 -8.18 -7.24
CA LEU A 44 13.41 -7.73 -7.69
C LEU A 44 12.56 -8.96 -8.03
N THR A 45 11.27 -8.93 -7.73
CA THR A 45 10.31 -9.94 -8.20
C THR A 45 8.87 -9.39 -8.22
N TRP A 46 7.92 -10.21 -8.67
CA TRP A 46 6.50 -9.90 -8.71
C TRP A 46 5.67 -10.98 -8.03
N ILE A 47 4.87 -10.58 -7.05
CA ILE A 47 4.02 -11.46 -6.28
C ILE A 47 2.64 -11.53 -6.94
N PRO A 48 2.13 -12.72 -7.31
CA PRO A 48 0.76 -12.89 -7.78
C PRO A 48 -0.23 -12.32 -6.77
N SER A 49 -1.18 -11.51 -7.26
CA SER A 49 -2.21 -10.89 -6.42
C SER A 49 -3.47 -10.65 -7.23
N GLU A 50 -4.63 -10.89 -6.61
CA GLU A 50 -5.93 -10.54 -7.18
C GLU A 50 -6.07 -9.05 -7.45
N ALA A 51 -5.34 -8.21 -6.70
CA ALA A 51 -5.30 -6.76 -6.90
C ALA A 51 -4.51 -6.34 -8.15
N ALA A 52 -3.72 -7.24 -8.72
CA ALA A 52 -2.88 -7.01 -9.89
C ALA A 52 -2.75 -8.31 -10.73
N PRO A 53 -3.84 -8.81 -11.33
CA PRO A 53 -3.90 -10.18 -11.86
C PRO A 53 -2.91 -10.48 -13.00
N ASP A 54 -2.56 -9.49 -13.82
CA ASP A 54 -1.73 -9.73 -15.01
C ASP A 54 -0.23 -9.80 -14.72
N LYS A 55 0.25 -8.98 -13.77
CA LYS A 55 1.68 -8.77 -13.53
C LYS A 55 2.07 -8.99 -12.07
N GLY A 56 1.12 -8.92 -11.14
CA GLY A 56 1.37 -8.98 -9.71
C GLY A 56 1.88 -7.67 -9.10
N ILE A 57 2.19 -7.75 -7.82
CA ILE A 57 2.76 -6.67 -7.02
C ILE A 57 4.27 -6.72 -7.12
N VAL A 58 4.88 -5.66 -7.63
CA VAL A 58 6.34 -5.57 -7.70
C VAL A 58 6.93 -5.39 -6.31
N VAL A 59 7.95 -6.17 -6.00
CA VAL A 59 8.67 -6.14 -4.72
C VAL A 59 10.17 -6.13 -4.96
N GLN A 60 10.88 -5.27 -4.23
CA GLN A 60 12.32 -5.25 -4.15
C GLN A 60 12.73 -5.63 -2.73
N LEU A 61 13.35 -6.80 -2.61
CA LEU A 61 14.00 -7.25 -1.39
C LEU A 61 15.42 -6.70 -1.37
N ILE A 62 15.84 -6.12 -0.26
CA ILE A 62 17.19 -5.62 -0.02
C ILE A 62 17.66 -6.28 1.27
N TYR A 63 18.73 -7.06 1.22
CA TYR A 63 19.10 -7.96 2.31
C TYR A 63 20.63 -7.98 2.55
N PRO A 64 21.06 -8.09 3.81
CA PRO A 64 22.48 -8.16 4.16
C PRO A 64 23.07 -9.52 3.78
N GLU A 65 24.40 -9.56 3.65
CA GLU A 65 25.12 -10.83 3.49
C GLU A 65 24.96 -11.73 4.73
N THR A 66 25.00 -11.15 5.92
CA THR A 66 24.80 -11.87 7.19
C THR A 66 23.51 -11.41 7.86
N PRO A 67 22.57 -12.33 8.18
CA PRO A 67 21.34 -11.99 8.88
C PRO A 67 21.61 -11.58 10.33
N ARG A 68 20.69 -10.82 10.93
CA ARG A 68 20.81 -10.39 12.34
C ARG A 68 20.91 -11.56 13.32
N TYR A 69 20.23 -12.67 13.05
CA TYR A 69 20.20 -13.83 13.94
C TYR A 69 20.67 -15.10 13.25
N PRO A 70 21.25 -16.08 13.99
CA PRO A 70 21.66 -17.36 13.42
C PRO A 70 20.53 -18.14 12.72
N ALA A 71 19.29 -17.97 13.20
CA ALA A 71 18.12 -18.64 12.63
C ALA A 71 17.59 -17.98 11.33
N GLY A 72 18.02 -16.75 11.03
CA GLY A 72 17.56 -15.98 9.87
C GLY A 72 17.39 -14.49 10.18
N ALA A 73 16.75 -13.78 9.26
CA ALA A 73 16.55 -12.33 9.36
C ALA A 73 15.07 -11.96 9.58
N PRO A 74 14.79 -10.90 10.35
CA PRO A 74 13.51 -10.20 10.26
C PRO A 74 13.40 -9.49 8.89
N ALA A 75 12.21 -9.51 8.29
CA ALA A 75 11.85 -8.70 7.13
C ALA A 75 10.98 -7.51 7.54
N VAL A 76 11.22 -6.37 6.91
CA VAL A 76 10.49 -5.12 7.14
C VAL A 76 9.87 -4.60 5.85
N VAL A 77 8.54 -4.59 5.80
CA VAL A 77 7.78 -4.00 4.69
C VAL A 77 7.62 -2.51 4.94
N ALA A 78 8.22 -1.69 4.09
CA ALA A 78 8.02 -0.25 4.08
C ALA A 78 6.74 0.09 3.31
N VAL A 79 5.64 0.32 4.04
CA VAL A 79 4.34 0.64 3.43
C VAL A 79 4.36 2.08 2.90
N PRO A 80 4.10 2.30 1.59
CA PRO A 80 4.19 3.63 1.00
C PRO A 80 3.33 4.67 1.70
N GLY A 81 3.95 5.79 2.07
CA GLY A 81 3.30 6.94 2.74
C GLY A 81 2.80 8.01 1.77
N ALA A 82 2.30 9.11 2.35
CA ALA A 82 1.67 10.23 1.63
C ALA A 82 0.60 9.72 0.63
N ASP A 83 0.50 10.34 -0.54
CA ASP A 83 -0.41 9.92 -1.62
C ASP A 83 0.30 9.09 -2.70
N THR A 84 1.53 8.66 -2.41
CA THR A 84 2.36 7.93 -3.38
C THR A 84 1.81 6.52 -3.61
N THR A 85 1.98 6.02 -4.83
CA THR A 85 1.72 4.61 -5.18
C THR A 85 2.87 3.68 -4.78
N GLY A 86 3.96 4.22 -4.22
CA GLY A 86 5.17 3.49 -3.90
C GLY A 86 6.11 3.30 -5.09
N SER A 87 7.35 2.94 -4.78
CA SER A 87 8.38 2.62 -5.75
C SER A 87 9.34 1.60 -5.16
N VAL A 88 9.91 0.79 -6.04
CA VAL A 88 10.94 -0.21 -5.74
C VAL A 88 12.35 0.27 -6.12
N THR A 89 12.48 1.52 -6.53
CA THR A 89 13.75 2.09 -6.98
C THR A 89 14.79 2.06 -5.86
N LEU A 90 15.92 1.41 -6.13
CA LEU A 90 17.08 1.41 -5.26
C LEU A 90 17.71 2.81 -5.21
N ARG A 91 17.97 3.29 -4.00
CA ARG A 91 18.69 4.55 -3.80
C ARG A 91 20.19 4.28 -3.81
N LYS A 92 20.94 5.04 -4.62
CA LYS A 92 22.40 5.11 -4.49
C LYS A 92 22.73 5.92 -3.24
N GLY A 93 23.64 5.42 -2.41
CA GLY A 93 23.98 6.11 -1.17
C GLY A 93 24.76 5.25 -0.17
N PRO A 94 24.83 5.72 1.10
CA PRO A 94 25.40 4.92 2.19
C PRO A 94 24.60 3.62 2.39
N ILE A 95 25.13 2.75 3.24
CA ILE A 95 24.44 1.51 3.62
C ILE A 95 23.01 1.82 4.10
N ASP A 96 22.06 1.00 3.68
CA ASP A 96 20.69 1.11 4.15
C ASP A 96 20.63 0.75 5.65
N PRO A 97 20.09 1.60 6.54
CA PRO A 97 20.09 1.33 7.97
C PRO A 97 19.42 0.01 8.38
N TRP A 98 18.47 -0.48 7.58
CA TRP A 98 17.81 -1.76 7.86
C TRP A 98 18.75 -2.94 7.63
N ILE A 99 19.47 -2.96 6.51
CA ILE A 99 20.44 -4.02 6.22
C ILE A 99 21.69 -3.92 7.09
N GLU A 100 22.12 -2.70 7.47
CA GLU A 100 23.21 -2.48 8.43
C GLU A 100 22.91 -3.14 9.79
N GLN A 101 21.63 -3.16 10.18
CA GLN A 101 21.17 -3.83 11.39
C GLN A 101 20.91 -5.34 11.22
N GLY A 102 21.12 -5.90 10.02
CA GLY A 102 20.91 -7.32 9.72
C GLY A 102 19.48 -7.69 9.33
N LEU A 103 18.64 -6.73 8.94
CA LEU A 103 17.24 -6.95 8.53
C LEU A 103 17.09 -6.94 7.01
N VAL A 104 16.08 -7.64 6.49
CA VAL A 104 15.66 -7.59 5.08
C VAL A 104 14.68 -6.44 4.90
N ARG A 105 15.03 -5.43 4.11
CA ARG A 105 14.10 -4.36 3.74
C ARG A 105 13.31 -4.75 2.51
N VAL A 106 12.00 -4.55 2.57
CA VAL A 106 11.05 -4.87 1.51
C VAL A 106 10.38 -3.58 1.05
N LEU A 107 10.68 -3.18 -0.19
CA LEU A 107 9.99 -2.11 -0.89
C LEU A 107 8.96 -2.73 -1.83
N PHE A 108 7.82 -2.09 -2.00
CA PHE A 108 6.83 -2.49 -3.00
C PHE A 108 6.09 -1.26 -3.55
N ALA A 109 5.36 -1.46 -4.64
CA ALA A 109 4.42 -0.48 -5.14
C ALA A 109 3.00 -1.06 -5.12
N PHE A 110 2.02 -0.23 -4.75
CA PHE A 110 0.61 -0.57 -4.85
C PHE A 110 0.20 -0.91 -6.30
N PRO A 111 -0.97 -1.54 -6.53
CA PRO A 111 -1.48 -1.75 -7.87
C PRO A 111 -1.42 -0.47 -8.72
N GLY A 112 -1.02 -0.58 -9.98
CA GLY A 112 -0.77 0.53 -10.89
C GLY A 112 0.46 1.39 -10.58
N GLY A 113 1.15 1.17 -9.45
CA GLY A 113 2.32 1.93 -9.00
C GLY A 113 3.66 1.44 -9.56
N GLY A 114 4.74 2.11 -9.12
CA GLY A 114 6.13 1.85 -9.51
C GLY A 114 6.60 2.65 -10.72
N ASP A 115 7.83 2.38 -11.17
CA ASP A 115 8.53 3.15 -12.20
C ASP A 115 8.93 2.28 -13.40
N GLY A 116 8.68 2.76 -14.63
CA GLY A 116 9.15 2.11 -15.86
C GLY A 116 8.80 0.63 -15.97
N ALA A 117 9.81 -0.23 -16.14
CA ALA A 117 9.63 -1.69 -16.18
C ALA A 117 9.29 -2.29 -14.79
N THR A 118 9.69 -1.62 -13.71
CA THR A 118 9.54 -2.04 -12.31
C THR A 118 8.22 -1.53 -11.71
N ARG A 119 7.11 -1.92 -12.36
CA ARG A 119 5.74 -1.55 -11.99
C ARG A 119 4.92 -2.76 -11.55
N SER A 120 4.02 -2.55 -10.61
CA SER A 120 2.92 -3.47 -10.31
C SER A 120 1.89 -3.46 -11.45
N GLY A 121 1.16 -4.55 -11.61
CA GLY A 121 -0.06 -4.58 -12.44
C GLY A 121 -1.24 -3.89 -11.74
N GLY A 122 -2.43 -3.98 -12.35
CA GLY A 122 -3.67 -3.43 -11.77
C GLY A 122 -3.75 -1.90 -11.80
N THR A 123 -4.74 -1.37 -11.07
CA THR A 123 -5.04 0.07 -11.00
C THR A 123 -4.97 0.55 -9.56
N TYR A 124 -4.37 1.71 -9.35
CA TYR A 124 -4.26 2.29 -8.03
C TYR A 124 -5.62 2.82 -7.55
N ASP A 125 -6.13 2.23 -6.47
CA ASP A 125 -7.46 2.52 -5.92
C ASP A 125 -7.43 3.50 -4.74
N HIS A 126 -6.41 4.37 -4.70
CA HIS A 126 -6.24 5.36 -3.66
C HIS A 126 -6.24 4.77 -2.25
N ARG A 127 -5.44 3.71 -2.02
CA ARG A 127 -5.36 2.97 -0.74
C ARG A 127 -6.65 2.23 -0.37
N GLY A 128 -7.44 1.84 -1.37
CA GLY A 128 -8.63 1.02 -1.19
C GLY A 128 -8.30 -0.45 -0.99
N LEU A 129 -9.31 -1.29 -1.17
CA LEU A 129 -9.23 -2.72 -0.92
C LEU A 129 -8.15 -3.44 -1.73
N ALA A 130 -7.88 -3.02 -2.97
CA ALA A 130 -6.83 -3.59 -3.81
C ALA A 130 -5.44 -3.23 -3.27
N SER A 131 -5.23 -1.98 -2.85
CA SER A 131 -3.99 -1.58 -2.17
C SER A 131 -3.78 -2.32 -0.84
N LEU A 132 -4.84 -2.51 -0.05
CA LEU A 132 -4.77 -3.23 1.23
C LEU A 132 -4.51 -4.73 0.99
N ALA A 133 -5.10 -5.32 -0.04
CA ALA A 133 -4.84 -6.70 -0.46
C ALA A 133 -3.39 -6.88 -0.96
N ALA A 134 -2.80 -5.87 -1.58
CA ALA A 134 -1.39 -5.91 -1.94
C ALA A 134 -0.48 -5.99 -0.70
N VAL A 135 -0.78 -5.25 0.38
CA VAL A 135 -0.04 -5.38 1.66
C VAL A 135 -0.15 -6.81 2.19
N ARG A 136 -1.37 -7.37 2.20
CA ARG A 136 -1.63 -8.77 2.56
C ARG A 136 -0.75 -9.73 1.78
N ASP A 137 -0.75 -9.62 0.46
CA ASP A 137 -0.05 -10.58 -0.40
C ASP A 137 1.48 -10.45 -0.29
N VAL A 138 2.01 -9.24 -0.09
CA VAL A 138 3.44 -9.02 0.22
C VAL A 138 3.85 -9.72 1.51
N VAL A 139 3.06 -9.59 2.58
CA VAL A 139 3.37 -10.27 3.85
C VAL A 139 3.27 -11.79 3.71
N ARG A 140 2.23 -12.30 3.05
CA ARG A 140 2.08 -13.76 2.81
C ARG A 140 3.24 -14.34 2.00
N PHE A 141 3.74 -13.61 1.01
CA PHE A 141 4.96 -13.99 0.29
C PHE A 141 6.18 -14.09 1.21
N LEU A 142 6.38 -13.11 2.10
CA LEU A 142 7.50 -13.13 3.06
C LEU A 142 7.37 -14.25 4.10
N ARG A 143 6.15 -14.69 4.40
CA ARG A 143 5.87 -15.88 5.22
C ARG A 143 6.07 -17.20 4.46
N GLY A 144 6.35 -17.16 3.17
CA GLY A 144 6.48 -18.34 2.32
C GLY A 144 5.13 -18.99 1.96
N GLU A 145 4.01 -18.32 2.20
CA GLU A 145 2.67 -18.83 1.88
C GLU A 145 2.27 -18.61 0.41
N LEU A 146 2.97 -17.69 -0.26
CA LEU A 146 2.80 -17.40 -1.68
C LEU A 146 4.16 -17.48 -2.37
N PRO A 147 4.26 -18.13 -3.54
CA PRO A 147 5.41 -17.96 -4.42
C PRO A 147 5.30 -16.63 -5.19
N ASP A 148 6.39 -16.25 -5.86
CA ASP A 148 6.37 -15.23 -6.90
C ASP A 148 5.81 -15.76 -8.24
N HIS A 149 5.75 -14.90 -9.27
CA HIS A 149 5.24 -15.26 -10.60
C HIS A 149 5.99 -16.40 -11.29
N ASN A 150 7.25 -16.66 -10.91
CA ASN A 150 8.06 -17.74 -11.46
C ASN A 150 7.97 -19.03 -10.63
N GLY A 151 7.10 -19.05 -9.62
CA GLY A 151 6.95 -20.17 -8.70
C GLY A 151 7.96 -20.16 -7.54
N CYS A 152 8.74 -19.10 -7.37
CA CYS A 152 9.82 -19.04 -6.38
C CYS A 152 9.31 -18.57 -5.02
N THR A 153 9.68 -19.30 -3.99
CA THR A 153 9.43 -18.90 -2.60
C THR A 153 10.46 -17.87 -2.15
N ILE A 154 10.19 -17.19 -1.04
CA ILE A 154 11.17 -16.27 -0.44
C ILE A 154 12.53 -16.95 -0.19
N THR A 155 12.55 -18.21 0.23
CA THR A 155 13.78 -18.98 0.49
C THR A 155 14.55 -19.37 -0.77
N ASP A 156 13.94 -19.30 -1.95
CA ASP A 156 14.64 -19.49 -3.22
C ASP A 156 15.40 -18.20 -3.62
N LEU A 157 14.91 -17.04 -3.17
CA LEU A 157 15.43 -15.72 -3.55
C LEU A 157 16.47 -15.14 -2.59
N ILE A 158 16.43 -15.52 -1.29
CA ILE A 158 17.38 -15.07 -0.27
C ILE A 158 18.07 -16.27 0.42
N PRO A 159 19.33 -16.14 0.87
CA PRO A 159 20.13 -17.29 1.31
C PRO A 159 19.85 -17.77 2.74
N TYR A 160 18.82 -17.24 3.41
CA TYR A 160 18.45 -17.59 4.79
C TYR A 160 16.96 -17.41 5.05
N PRO A 161 16.39 -18.05 6.09
CA PRO A 161 14.98 -17.91 6.44
C PRO A 161 14.59 -16.49 6.85
N ILE A 162 13.34 -16.11 6.56
CA ILE A 162 12.67 -14.99 7.23
C ILE A 162 12.04 -15.53 8.51
N ILE A 163 12.48 -15.00 9.65
CA ILE A 163 12.00 -15.46 10.97
C ILE A 163 10.93 -14.55 11.56
N GLN A 164 10.82 -13.31 11.08
CA GLN A 164 9.78 -12.38 11.45
C GLN A 164 9.41 -11.48 10.27
N VAL A 165 8.14 -11.08 10.16
CA VAL A 165 7.65 -10.11 9.18
C VAL A 165 7.00 -8.95 9.92
N GLY A 166 7.55 -7.75 9.72
CA GLY A 166 7.02 -6.52 10.28
C GLY A 166 6.60 -5.51 9.24
N LEU A 167 5.73 -4.60 9.65
CA LEU A 167 5.28 -3.45 8.85
C LEU A 167 5.83 -2.15 9.44
N VAL A 168 6.35 -1.28 8.59
CA VAL A 168 6.70 0.10 8.95
C VAL A 168 5.91 1.05 8.05
N GLY A 169 5.18 1.96 8.68
CA GLY A 169 4.36 2.94 7.97
C GLY A 169 4.60 4.34 8.49
N SER A 170 4.96 5.27 7.59
CA SER A 170 5.03 6.70 7.89
C SER A 170 3.84 7.43 7.27
N SER A 171 3.29 8.43 7.98
CA SER A 171 2.13 9.20 7.51
C SER A 171 0.99 8.25 7.08
N ASN A 172 0.43 8.41 5.88
CA ASN A 172 -0.66 7.58 5.37
C ASN A 172 -0.30 6.09 5.15
N GLY A 173 0.99 5.76 5.14
CA GLY A 173 1.46 4.38 5.06
C GLY A 173 1.17 3.60 6.34
N GLY A 174 1.18 4.28 7.49
CA GLY A 174 0.74 3.66 8.75
C GLY A 174 -0.76 3.44 8.81
N ASN A 175 -1.56 4.39 8.30
CA ASN A 175 -3.00 4.18 8.14
C ASN A 175 -3.28 2.91 7.34
N THR A 176 -2.66 2.81 6.17
CA THR A 176 -2.81 1.68 5.26
C THR A 176 -2.38 0.36 5.92
N ALA A 177 -1.27 0.36 6.66
CA ALA A 177 -0.78 -0.82 7.36
C ALA A 177 -1.76 -1.31 8.45
N VAL A 178 -2.25 -0.41 9.29
CA VAL A 178 -3.17 -0.76 10.39
C VAL A 178 -4.52 -1.22 9.85
N VAL A 179 -5.07 -0.53 8.84
CA VAL A 179 -6.33 -0.98 8.21
C VAL A 179 -6.16 -2.36 7.56
N ALA A 180 -5.03 -2.61 6.88
CA ALA A 180 -4.77 -3.93 6.30
C ALA A 180 -4.68 -5.02 7.38
N MET A 181 -4.04 -4.75 8.53
CA MET A 181 -4.04 -5.68 9.67
C MET A 181 -5.44 -5.89 10.25
N GLY A 182 -6.24 -4.83 10.37
CA GLY A 182 -7.61 -4.90 10.86
C GLY A 182 -8.53 -5.75 9.97
N LEU A 183 -8.43 -5.59 8.64
CA LEU A 183 -9.25 -6.34 7.68
C LEU A 183 -8.72 -7.76 7.39
N PHE A 184 -7.40 -7.93 7.35
CA PHE A 184 -6.77 -9.16 6.86
C PHE A 184 -5.94 -9.89 7.91
N GLY A 185 -5.94 -9.51 9.19
CA GLY A 185 -5.04 -10.11 10.20
C GLY A 185 -5.12 -11.64 10.31
N LYS A 186 -6.30 -12.26 10.03
CA LYS A 186 -6.45 -13.73 9.97
C LYS A 186 -5.85 -14.39 8.73
N LYS A 187 -5.54 -13.60 7.70
CA LYS A 187 -4.98 -13.99 6.40
C LYS A 187 -3.57 -13.40 6.18
N MET A 188 -3.04 -12.67 7.15
CA MET A 188 -1.77 -11.96 7.09
C MET A 188 -1.21 -11.83 8.50
N GLU A 189 -0.31 -12.74 8.88
CA GLU A 189 0.33 -12.68 10.19
C GLU A 189 1.52 -11.71 10.17
N VAL A 190 1.44 -10.66 10.99
CA VAL A 190 2.49 -9.65 11.19
C VAL A 190 3.00 -9.75 12.63
N ASP A 191 4.31 -9.89 12.82
CA ASP A 191 4.91 -10.05 14.15
C ASP A 191 5.03 -8.73 14.90
N TRP A 192 5.22 -7.63 14.16
CA TRP A 192 5.40 -6.30 14.75
C TRP A 192 5.06 -5.19 13.75
N TYR A 193 4.66 -4.04 14.31
CA TYR A 193 4.34 -2.84 13.54
C TYR A 193 5.05 -1.63 14.16
N VAL A 194 5.59 -0.75 13.31
CA VAL A 194 6.12 0.56 13.72
C VAL A 194 5.44 1.65 12.90
N GLY A 195 4.76 2.56 13.61
CA GLY A 195 4.17 3.76 13.06
C GLY A 195 5.03 5.00 13.30
N TRP A 196 5.11 5.88 12.30
CA TRP A 196 5.74 7.20 12.44
C TRP A 196 4.84 8.31 11.89
N GLU A 197 4.44 9.25 12.73
CA GLU A 197 3.62 10.41 12.35
C GLU A 197 2.35 10.03 11.56
N ASN A 198 1.64 8.99 12.00
CA ASN A 198 0.46 8.50 11.30
C ASN A 198 -0.79 9.29 11.74
N PRO A 199 -1.53 9.94 10.83
CA PRO A 199 -2.74 10.67 11.17
C PRO A 199 -3.89 9.69 11.45
N ALA A 200 -4.08 9.33 12.72
CA ALA A 200 -5.07 8.36 13.21
C ALA A 200 -6.48 8.96 13.27
N GLY A 201 -7.15 9.10 12.14
CA GLY A 201 -8.46 9.75 12.04
C GLY A 201 -8.60 10.57 10.77
N VAL A 202 -9.81 10.59 10.20
CA VAL A 202 -10.09 11.35 8.98
C VAL A 202 -9.72 12.83 9.14
N GLN A 203 -10.11 13.46 10.24
CA GLN A 203 -9.84 14.88 10.55
C GLN A 203 -8.35 15.25 10.64
N PHE A 204 -7.48 14.29 10.95
CA PHE A 204 -6.03 14.51 10.94
C PHE A 204 -5.47 14.35 9.52
N THR A 205 -6.05 13.42 8.77
CA THR A 205 -5.64 13.09 7.40
C THR A 205 -6.03 14.21 6.43
N THR A 206 -7.25 14.74 6.55
CA THR A 206 -7.76 15.89 5.77
C THR A 206 -7.39 17.25 6.37
N VAL A 207 -6.56 17.26 7.43
CA VAL A 207 -6.12 18.47 8.14
C VAL A 207 -7.25 19.40 8.59
N ASP A 208 -8.39 18.85 8.99
CA ASP A 208 -9.55 19.62 9.46
C ASP A 208 -9.23 20.46 10.70
N ILE A 209 -8.36 19.96 11.57
CA ILE A 209 -7.96 20.65 12.81
C ILE A 209 -6.72 21.54 12.64
N GLY A 210 -6.11 21.52 11.45
CA GLY A 210 -4.87 22.24 11.18
C GLY A 210 -3.59 21.49 11.50
N SER A 211 -2.49 22.22 11.31
CA SER A 211 -1.13 21.77 11.55
C SER A 211 -0.50 22.57 12.69
N ARG A 212 0.68 22.14 13.14
CA ARG A 212 1.47 22.86 14.15
C ARG A 212 1.67 24.34 13.83
N ASN A 213 1.83 24.70 12.55
CA ASN A 213 2.15 26.06 12.12
C ASN A 213 0.92 26.84 11.61
N LYS A 214 -0.19 26.14 11.31
CA LYS A 214 -1.46 26.73 10.86
C LYS A 214 -2.60 25.92 11.49
N PRO A 215 -2.90 26.11 12.79
CA PRO A 215 -4.04 25.45 13.43
C PRO A 215 -5.34 26.00 12.84
N ASN A 216 -6.39 25.17 12.76
CA ASN A 216 -7.71 25.65 12.40
C ASN A 216 -8.33 26.35 13.64
N PRO A 217 -8.65 27.65 13.60
CA PRO A 217 -9.25 28.36 14.74
C PRO A 217 -10.63 27.83 15.15
N ALA A 218 -11.32 27.12 14.25
CA ALA A 218 -12.62 26.50 14.54
C ALA A 218 -12.50 25.18 15.34
N TYR A 219 -11.32 24.56 15.42
CA TYR A 219 -11.13 23.35 16.23
C TYR A 219 -11.22 23.66 17.73
N ILE A 220 -11.94 22.84 18.48
CA ILE A 220 -12.07 22.93 19.95
C ILE A 220 -10.92 22.14 20.60
N PRO A 221 -9.88 22.78 21.16
CA PRO A 221 -8.70 22.08 21.66
C PRO A 221 -9.03 21.10 22.79
N GLY A 222 -8.51 19.87 22.69
CA GLY A 222 -8.70 18.82 23.70
C GLY A 222 -10.01 18.04 23.57
N SER A 223 -10.80 18.30 22.52
CA SER A 223 -12.06 17.60 22.26
C SER A 223 -11.91 16.23 21.59
N CYS A 224 -10.72 15.95 21.05
CA CYS A 224 -10.46 14.70 20.33
C CYS A 224 -10.61 13.49 21.26
N ARG A 225 -11.39 12.51 20.81
CA ARG A 225 -11.67 11.26 21.53
C ARG A 225 -11.79 10.10 20.56
N LEU A 226 -11.47 8.90 21.02
CA LEU A 226 -11.72 7.68 20.28
C LEU A 226 -13.16 7.21 20.52
N THR A 227 -13.87 6.88 19.44
CA THR A 227 -15.23 6.32 19.49
C THR A 227 -15.26 4.98 18.77
N ALA A 228 -16.41 4.29 18.80
CA ALA A 228 -16.60 3.07 18.02
C ALA A 228 -16.48 3.29 16.51
N ASP A 229 -16.71 4.52 16.03
CA ASP A 229 -16.68 4.88 14.62
C ASP A 229 -15.34 5.45 14.16
N GLY A 230 -14.35 5.51 15.06
CA GLY A 230 -13.04 6.14 14.83
C GLY A 230 -12.76 7.32 15.75
N ALA A 231 -11.65 8.00 15.51
CA ALA A 231 -11.29 9.22 16.21
C ALA A 231 -12.22 10.35 15.76
N VAL A 232 -12.75 11.11 16.72
CA VAL A 232 -13.62 12.27 16.48
C VAL A 232 -13.05 13.45 17.24
N CYS A 233 -13.02 14.63 16.60
CA CYS A 233 -12.64 15.90 17.21
C CYS A 233 -13.76 16.91 16.96
N ASP A 234 -14.01 17.79 17.93
CA ASP A 234 -15.08 18.77 17.80
C ASP A 234 -14.53 20.03 17.09
N VAL A 235 -15.25 20.49 16.07
CA VAL A 235 -14.95 21.68 15.27
C VAL A 235 -16.22 22.52 15.18
N ASP A 236 -16.12 23.82 15.46
CA ASP A 236 -17.23 24.75 15.27
C ASP A 236 -17.41 25.08 13.78
N TYR A 237 -18.34 24.38 13.15
CA TYR A 237 -18.67 24.59 11.75
C TYR A 237 -19.50 25.86 11.50
N SER A 238 -19.79 26.71 12.49
CA SER A 238 -20.63 27.92 12.38
C SER A 238 -20.25 28.85 11.22
N ASN A 239 -18.95 28.97 10.93
CA ASN A 239 -18.41 29.80 9.85
C ASN A 239 -17.96 29.00 8.61
N LEU A 240 -18.34 27.72 8.50
CA LEU A 240 -18.09 26.94 7.29
C LEU A 240 -18.82 27.56 6.08
N ARG A 241 -18.12 27.65 4.96
CA ARG A 241 -18.59 28.19 3.67
C ARG A 241 -18.08 27.35 2.52
N TRP A 242 -18.74 27.49 1.37
CA TRP A 242 -18.34 26.96 0.07
C TRP A 242 -18.18 28.14 -0.90
N ASP A 243 -17.03 28.24 -1.56
CA ASP A 243 -16.84 29.16 -2.68
C ASP A 243 -16.62 28.34 -3.96
N PRO A 244 -17.58 28.28 -4.90
CA PRO A 244 -17.49 27.49 -6.12
C PRO A 244 -16.44 28.02 -7.13
N SER A 245 -15.96 29.26 -6.96
CA SER A 245 -15.07 29.96 -7.89
C SER A 245 -13.63 30.02 -7.42
N ALA A 246 -13.41 29.78 -6.12
CA ALA A 246 -12.12 29.72 -5.48
C ALA A 246 -11.27 28.54 -5.98
N SER A 247 -9.96 28.73 -5.96
CA SER A 247 -8.97 27.65 -6.05
C SER A 247 -8.30 27.53 -4.67
N PRO A 248 -8.03 26.33 -4.16
CA PRO A 248 -7.49 26.17 -2.82
C PRO A 248 -6.06 26.77 -2.74
N MET A 249 -5.86 27.70 -1.80
CA MET A 249 -4.57 28.34 -1.48
C MET A 249 -3.90 27.75 -0.22
N GLY A 250 -4.50 26.70 0.36
CA GLY A 250 -4.12 26.10 1.64
C GLY A 250 -3.18 24.90 1.57
N TRP A 251 -2.75 24.46 2.75
CA TRP A 251 -2.01 23.20 2.94
C TRP A 251 -3.01 22.06 3.14
N GLY A 252 -2.81 20.96 2.44
CA GLY A 252 -3.62 19.76 2.55
C GLY A 252 -3.50 18.91 1.29
N PRO A 253 -3.97 17.66 1.33
CA PRO A 253 -4.20 16.89 0.12
C PRO A 253 -5.36 17.58 -0.58
N GLN A 254 -5.09 18.42 -1.57
CA GLN A 254 -6.03 18.94 -2.56
C GLN A 254 -5.22 19.33 -3.79
N ARG A 255 -5.79 19.12 -4.98
CA ARG A 255 -5.19 19.60 -6.23
C ARG A 255 -5.49 21.09 -6.36
N SER A 256 -4.45 21.91 -6.55
CA SER A 256 -4.56 23.38 -6.60
C SER A 256 -5.31 23.93 -7.82
N TRP A 257 -5.67 23.08 -8.79
CA TRP A 257 -6.24 23.50 -10.07
C TRP A 257 -7.76 23.31 -10.18
N GLU A 258 -8.41 22.57 -9.29
CA GLU A 258 -9.87 22.40 -9.30
C GLU A 258 -10.57 23.55 -8.57
N LYS A 259 -11.71 23.99 -9.13
CA LYS A 259 -12.52 25.08 -8.56
C LYS A 259 -13.44 24.55 -7.47
N GLY A 260 -13.81 25.42 -6.54
CA GLY A 260 -14.68 25.06 -5.43
C GLY A 260 -13.89 24.74 -4.17
N VAL A 261 -14.13 25.47 -3.08
CA VAL A 261 -13.38 25.30 -1.83
C VAL A 261 -14.32 25.31 -0.63
N LEU A 262 -14.21 24.32 0.25
CA LEU A 262 -14.76 24.39 1.60
C LEU A 262 -13.74 25.08 2.52
N TYR A 263 -14.17 26.14 3.20
CA TYR A 263 -13.32 26.94 4.07
C TYR A 263 -14.09 27.46 5.29
N PHE A 264 -13.36 27.82 6.34
CA PHE A 264 -13.89 28.62 7.44
C PHE A 264 -13.64 30.09 7.13
N ASP A 265 -14.74 30.84 7.03
CA ASP A 265 -14.76 32.30 6.85
C ASP A 265 -14.40 32.96 8.19
N LEU A 266 -13.11 33.24 8.38
CA LEU A 266 -12.58 33.70 9.66
C LEU A 266 -12.72 35.21 9.85
N ASN A 267 -12.86 35.96 8.76
CA ASN A 267 -13.03 37.41 8.78
C ASN A 267 -14.49 37.85 8.56
N GLY A 268 -15.39 36.92 8.24
CA GLY A 268 -16.83 37.16 8.10
C GLY A 268 -17.23 37.87 6.80
N ASN A 269 -16.36 37.88 5.78
CA ASN A 269 -16.62 38.59 4.52
C ASN A 269 -17.34 37.72 3.47
N GLY A 270 -17.54 36.43 3.75
CA GLY A 270 -18.22 35.48 2.87
C GLY A 270 -17.47 35.14 1.58
N THR A 271 -16.20 35.50 1.45
CA THR A 271 -15.35 35.29 0.27
C THR A 271 -14.07 34.62 0.69
N TYR A 272 -13.67 33.56 -0.03
CA TYR A 272 -12.45 32.85 0.31
C TYR A 272 -11.20 33.72 0.05
N ASP A 273 -10.42 34.00 1.10
CA ASP A 273 -9.17 34.76 1.01
C ASP A 273 -8.03 34.22 1.90
N ASP A 274 -6.97 35.01 2.07
CA ASP A 274 -5.76 34.63 2.82
C ASP A 274 -5.95 34.64 4.34
N ALA A 275 -7.00 35.30 4.84
CA ALA A 275 -7.37 35.27 6.25
C ALA A 275 -8.06 33.96 6.64
N ASP A 276 -8.51 33.16 5.68
CA ASP A 276 -9.33 31.97 5.90
C ASP A 276 -8.55 30.67 6.11
N TYR A 277 -9.29 29.70 6.65
CA TYR A 277 -8.81 28.33 6.79
C TYR A 277 -9.48 27.39 5.77
N THR A 278 -8.71 26.91 4.80
CA THR A 278 -9.14 25.92 3.81
C THR A 278 -9.06 24.50 4.34
N LEU A 279 -10.10 23.72 4.10
CA LEU A 279 -10.12 22.29 4.43
C LEU A 279 -9.39 21.46 3.37
N GLY A 280 -8.82 20.32 3.75
CA GLY A 280 -8.21 19.36 2.83
C GLY A 280 -9.22 18.33 2.29
N ALA A 281 -8.92 17.70 1.15
CA ALA A 281 -9.73 16.65 0.54
C ALA A 281 -8.87 15.66 -0.27
N TYR A 282 -8.94 14.38 0.09
CA TYR A 282 -8.24 13.32 -0.64
C TYR A 282 -8.83 13.10 -2.03
N ILE A 283 -8.11 12.40 -2.90
CA ILE A 283 -8.66 11.91 -4.16
C ILE A 283 -9.11 10.47 -3.98
N GLY A 284 -10.34 10.18 -4.41
CA GLY A 284 -10.90 8.85 -4.52
C GLY A 284 -11.59 8.66 -5.87
N GLU A 285 -11.77 7.41 -6.29
CA GLU A 285 -12.45 7.07 -7.53
C GLU A 285 -13.84 6.50 -7.23
N PHE A 286 -14.87 7.07 -7.88
CA PHE A 286 -16.26 6.64 -7.75
C PHE A 286 -16.88 6.56 -9.14
N ALA A 287 -17.38 5.37 -9.50
CA ALA A 287 -17.97 5.12 -10.82
C ALA A 287 -17.08 5.58 -12.01
N GLY A 288 -15.77 5.41 -11.90
CA GLY A 288 -14.79 5.80 -12.93
C GLY A 288 -14.42 7.29 -12.96
N MET A 289 -14.83 8.06 -11.95
CA MET A 289 -14.52 9.49 -11.82
C MET A 289 -13.69 9.75 -10.57
N GLU A 290 -12.57 10.47 -10.71
CA GLU A 290 -11.84 11.02 -9.57
C GLU A 290 -12.68 12.12 -8.91
N LYS A 291 -12.85 12.04 -7.60
CA LYS A 291 -13.53 13.04 -6.78
C LYS A 291 -12.69 13.43 -5.58
N ARG A 292 -12.84 14.69 -5.17
CA ARG A 292 -12.36 15.25 -3.91
C ARG A 292 -13.21 14.73 -2.76
N VAL A 293 -12.57 14.05 -1.83
CA VAL A 293 -13.18 13.42 -0.66
C VAL A 293 -12.76 14.19 0.59
N TYR A 294 -13.64 15.07 1.03
CA TYR A 294 -13.52 15.76 2.33
C TYR A 294 -13.79 14.80 3.48
N SER A 295 -13.52 15.24 4.71
CA SER A 295 -13.91 14.46 5.88
C SER A 295 -15.42 14.31 5.99
N THR A 296 -15.86 13.21 6.61
CA THR A 296 -17.28 12.96 6.84
C THR A 296 -17.91 14.09 7.68
N ALA A 297 -17.25 14.55 8.73
CA ALA A 297 -17.77 15.61 9.61
C ALA A 297 -17.95 16.96 8.87
N VAL A 298 -17.00 17.31 7.99
CA VAL A 298 -17.11 18.50 7.14
C VAL A 298 -18.30 18.40 6.19
N LEU A 299 -18.47 17.27 5.52
CA LEU A 299 -19.58 17.08 4.57
C LEU A 299 -20.93 17.01 5.27
N GLU A 300 -21.01 16.40 6.46
CA GLU A 300 -22.22 16.44 7.29
C GLU A 300 -22.61 17.86 7.65
N ALA A 301 -21.65 18.68 8.07
CA ALA A 301 -21.89 20.09 8.35
C ALA A 301 -22.31 20.88 7.10
N ALA A 302 -21.66 20.64 5.95
CA ALA A 302 -22.00 21.29 4.69
C ALA A 302 -23.42 20.95 4.21
N VAL A 303 -23.82 19.68 4.31
CA VAL A 303 -25.17 19.20 3.96
C VAL A 303 -26.21 19.78 4.92
N ALA A 304 -25.97 19.72 6.23
CA ALA A 304 -26.92 20.24 7.24
C ALA A 304 -27.19 21.74 7.08
N ARG A 305 -26.25 22.47 6.48
CA ARG A 305 -26.31 23.92 6.25
C ARG A 305 -26.66 24.30 4.81
N GLY A 306 -26.80 23.33 3.91
CA GLY A 306 -27.06 23.58 2.48
C GLY A 306 -25.98 24.43 1.80
N LEU A 307 -24.70 24.22 2.12
CA LEU A 307 -23.61 25.08 1.62
C LEU A 307 -23.23 24.81 0.16
N ILE A 308 -23.42 23.59 -0.31
CA ILE A 308 -22.97 23.16 -1.64
C ILE A 308 -24.21 22.94 -2.52
N ASP A 309 -24.50 23.93 -3.37
CA ASP A 309 -25.57 23.88 -4.35
C ASP A 309 -25.23 24.77 -5.57
N PRO A 310 -25.18 24.23 -6.81
CA PRO A 310 -25.29 22.81 -7.14
C PRO A 310 -24.12 21.99 -6.60
N TRP A 311 -24.33 20.70 -6.38
CA TRP A 311 -23.27 19.78 -5.97
C TRP A 311 -22.30 19.51 -7.13
N PRO A 312 -20.99 19.82 -7.00
CA PRO A 312 -20.03 19.55 -8.06
C PRO A 312 -19.82 18.05 -8.29
N GLU A 313 -19.70 17.63 -9.55
CA GLU A 313 -19.48 16.21 -9.91
C GLU A 313 -18.16 15.66 -9.35
N ASP A 314 -17.15 16.51 -9.22
CA ASP A 314 -15.82 16.20 -8.72
C ASP A 314 -15.70 16.29 -7.19
N VAL A 315 -16.81 16.49 -6.46
CA VAL A 315 -16.86 16.43 -4.99
C VAL A 315 -17.65 15.21 -4.57
N ALA A 316 -17.02 14.33 -3.79
CA ALA A 316 -17.69 13.15 -3.26
C ALA A 316 -18.88 13.56 -2.38
N THR A 317 -20.02 12.91 -2.61
CA THR A 317 -21.20 13.01 -1.75
C THR A 317 -20.87 12.50 -0.34
N LEU A 318 -21.74 12.81 0.63
CA LEU A 318 -21.56 12.35 2.01
C LEU A 318 -21.48 10.81 2.11
N ASP A 319 -22.30 10.08 1.35
CA ASP A 319 -22.30 8.61 1.38
C ASP A 319 -21.07 8.01 0.69
N GLU A 320 -20.61 8.62 -0.41
CA GLU A 320 -19.33 8.29 -1.04
C GLU A 320 -18.17 8.49 -0.08
N ALA A 321 -18.14 9.61 0.64
CA ALA A 321 -17.09 9.89 1.63
C ALA A 321 -17.11 8.91 2.81
N ARG A 322 -18.28 8.57 3.34
CA ARG A 322 -18.42 7.54 4.39
C ARG A 322 -17.85 6.20 3.93
N SER A 323 -18.21 5.77 2.73
CA SER A 323 -17.73 4.53 2.12
C SER A 323 -16.22 4.56 1.86
N TYR A 324 -15.69 5.71 1.45
CA TYR A 324 -14.26 5.89 1.20
C TYR A 324 -13.43 5.78 2.48
N TRP A 325 -13.83 6.47 3.54
CA TRP A 325 -13.08 6.52 4.80
C TRP A 325 -13.18 5.24 5.62
N GLU A 326 -14.21 4.40 5.39
CA GLU A 326 -14.44 3.15 6.12
C GLU A 326 -13.21 2.22 6.13
N ILE A 327 -12.46 2.19 5.04
CA ILE A 327 -11.26 1.35 4.87
C ILE A 327 -9.99 2.18 4.69
N ARG A 328 -9.97 3.43 5.18
CA ARG A 328 -8.80 4.33 5.06
C ARG A 328 -8.42 5.04 6.35
N ASP A 329 -9.29 5.01 7.35
CA ASP A 329 -9.01 5.54 8.68
C ASP A 329 -8.61 4.42 9.64
N MET A 330 -7.36 4.44 10.10
CA MET A 330 -6.88 3.43 11.05
C MET A 330 -7.46 3.54 12.44
N SER A 331 -8.02 4.69 12.82
CA SER A 331 -8.62 4.84 14.15
C SER A 331 -9.88 3.98 14.35
N ARG A 332 -10.38 3.34 13.28
CA ARG A 332 -11.52 2.43 13.29
C ARG A 332 -11.13 0.95 13.52
N TYR A 333 -9.83 0.65 13.59
CA TYR A 333 -9.28 -0.72 13.65
C TYR A 333 -8.34 -0.89 14.85
#